data_AF-B4HJT5-F1
#
_entry.id   AF-B4HJT5-F1
#
_cell.length_a   1.000
_cell.length_b   1.000
_cell.length_c   1.000
_cell.angle_alpha   90.00
_cell.angle_beta   90.00
_cell.angle_gamma   90.00
#
_symmetry.space_group_name_H-M   'P 1'
#
loop_
_entity.id
_entity.type
_entity.pdbx_description
1 polymer ?
#
loop_
_entity_poly.entity_id
_entity_poly.type
_entity_poly.pdbx_seq_one_letter_code
_entity_poly.pdbx_strand_id
1 'polypeptide(L)'
;MEKCCGICVLPWKKVNIKDDGESAWKANDDGKIVASQPQRVIDERERGGMGAPPQSGYVARITNDAREDEMDENLGQVNSMLGNLRNMALDMGSELENQNKQVDRINAKGDANNIRMDGVNKRANNLLKS
;
A
#
# COMPACT_ATOMS: atom_id res chain seq x y z
N MET A 1 4.03 39.11 -25.55
CA MET A 1 5.18 39.43 -26.43
C MET A 1 6.48 39.01 -25.73
N GLU A 2 6.78 37.70 -25.71
CA GLU A 2 7.94 37.13 -24.98
C GLU A 2 9.08 36.65 -25.90
N LYS A 3 9.01 37.01 -27.18
CA LYS A 3 10.00 36.59 -28.18
C LYS A 3 10.91 37.75 -28.51
N CYS A 4 12.22 37.53 -28.45
CA CYS A 4 13.16 38.34 -29.20
C CYS A 4 13.15 37.79 -30.63
N CYS A 5 12.75 38.61 -31.60
CA CYS A 5 12.84 38.30 -33.02
C CYS A 5 12.12 37.01 -33.48
N GLY A 6 10.87 36.78 -33.03
CA GLY A 6 9.92 35.84 -33.66
C GLY A 6 10.16 34.33 -33.46
N ILE A 7 11.39 33.88 -33.20
CA ILE A 7 11.74 32.44 -33.15
C ILE A 7 12.39 32.00 -31.83
N CYS A 8 13.11 32.87 -31.11
CA CYS A 8 13.80 32.51 -29.87
C CYS A 8 13.06 33.01 -28.62
N VAL A 9 12.79 32.12 -27.67
CA VAL A 9 12.38 32.48 -26.30
C VAL A 9 13.63 33.01 -25.59
N LEU A 10 13.58 34.25 -25.08
CA LEU A 10 14.70 34.85 -24.36
C LEU A 10 15.09 33.98 -23.15
N PRO A 11 16.35 33.51 -23.03
CA PRO A 11 16.77 32.65 -21.93
C PRO A 11 16.63 33.30 -20.54
N TRP A 12 16.41 34.62 -20.51
CA TRP A 12 16.32 35.45 -19.31
C TRP A 12 14.85 35.62 -18.85
N LYS A 13 13.88 35.22 -19.69
CA LYS A 13 12.46 35.06 -19.32
C LYS A 13 12.11 33.58 -19.15
N LYS A 14 13.04 32.80 -18.60
CA LYS A 14 12.73 31.45 -18.14
C LYS A 14 11.71 31.64 -17.01
N VAL A 15 10.46 31.25 -17.26
CA VAL A 15 9.46 31.13 -16.20
C VAL A 15 10.07 30.20 -15.17
N ASN A 16 10.38 30.72 -13.98
CA ASN A 16 10.68 29.91 -12.81
C ASN A 16 9.40 29.15 -12.49
N ILE A 17 9.23 28.00 -13.14
CA ILE A 17 8.38 26.95 -12.63
C ILE A 17 9.02 26.64 -11.28
N LYS A 18 8.38 27.10 -10.21
CA LYS A 18 8.83 26.79 -8.87
C LYS A 18 8.92 25.26 -8.80
N ASP A 19 9.98 24.82 -8.15
CA ASP A 19 10.23 23.43 -7.86
C ASP A 19 9.19 22.96 -6.84
N ASP A 20 7.97 22.76 -7.33
CA ASP A 20 6.79 22.47 -6.54
C ASP A 20 6.86 20.99 -6.15
N GLY A 21 7.59 20.71 -5.06
CA GLY A 21 7.57 19.42 -4.38
C GLY A 21 8.51 18.38 -4.95
N GLU A 22 9.82 18.63 -4.88
CA GLU A 22 10.86 17.61 -5.09
C GLU A 22 10.56 16.29 -4.35
N SER A 23 9.89 16.33 -3.20
CA SER A 23 9.49 15.16 -2.42
C SER A 23 8.44 14.27 -3.09
N ALA A 24 7.53 14.83 -3.90
CA ALA A 24 6.52 14.03 -4.61
C ALA A 24 7.15 13.22 -5.74
N TRP A 25 8.23 13.73 -6.34
CA TRP A 25 8.91 13.14 -7.50
C TRP A 25 10.14 12.32 -7.15
N LYS A 26 10.63 12.38 -5.90
CA LYS A 26 11.65 11.46 -5.38
C LYS A 26 11.04 10.06 -5.29
N ALA A 27 11.41 9.22 -6.23
CA ALA A 27 11.18 7.79 -6.15
C ALA A 27 11.99 7.25 -4.97
N ASN A 28 11.36 6.44 -4.11
CA ASN A 28 11.94 5.47 -3.17
C ASN A 28 11.65 5.66 -1.66
N ASP A 29 10.86 6.65 -1.22
CA ASP A 29 10.48 6.78 0.20
C ASP A 29 9.19 6.00 0.57
N ASP A 30 8.65 5.23 -0.37
CA ASP A 30 7.29 4.67 -0.32
C ASP A 30 7.19 3.36 0.47
N GLY A 31 8.22 3.07 1.26
CA GLY A 31 8.43 1.76 1.87
C GLY A 31 8.99 0.79 0.83
N LYS A 32 10.12 0.15 1.14
CA LYS A 32 10.51 -1.07 0.43
C LYS A 32 9.33 -2.03 0.53
N ILE A 33 8.82 -2.47 -0.62
CA ILE A 33 7.92 -3.62 -0.71
C ILE A 33 8.60 -4.72 0.12
N VAL A 34 7.97 -5.09 1.23
CA VAL A 34 8.50 -6.09 2.15
C VAL A 34 8.37 -7.43 1.41
N ALA A 35 9.37 -7.75 0.59
CA ALA A 35 9.40 -8.95 -0.27
C ALA A 35 9.47 -10.25 0.56
N SER A 36 9.62 -10.14 1.87
CA SER A 36 9.54 -11.24 2.81
C SER A 36 8.94 -10.71 4.10
N GLN A 37 7.64 -10.94 4.29
CA GLN A 37 7.06 -10.92 5.62
C GLN A 37 7.92 -11.81 6.53
N PRO A 38 8.21 -11.42 7.77
CA PRO A 38 8.90 -12.30 8.70
C PRO A 38 8.08 -13.58 8.82
N GLN A 39 8.59 -14.65 8.23
CA GLN A 39 8.01 -15.98 8.38
C GLN A 39 8.02 -16.25 9.88
N ARG A 40 6.83 -16.42 10.48
CA ARG A 40 6.71 -16.80 11.88
C ARG A 40 7.55 -18.06 12.08
N VAL A 41 8.74 -17.90 12.66
CA VAL A 41 9.41 -18.97 13.40
C VAL A 41 8.51 -19.16 14.60
N ILE A 42 7.62 -20.14 14.51
CA ILE A 42 6.88 -20.62 15.67
C ILE A 42 7.96 -21.20 16.59
N ASP A 43 8.38 -20.43 17.59
CA ASP A 43 9.20 -20.95 18.66
C ASP A 43 8.40 -22.06 19.34
N GLU A 44 8.98 -23.24 19.46
CA GLU A 44 8.36 -24.42 20.05
C GLU A 44 7.93 -24.17 21.51
N ARG A 45 8.41 -23.08 22.10
CA ARG A 45 8.01 -22.56 23.41
C ARG A 45 6.63 -21.87 23.46
N GLU A 46 6.12 -21.30 22.37
CA GLU A 46 4.72 -20.80 22.34
C GLU A 46 3.69 -21.95 22.19
N ARG A 47 4.13 -23.16 21.85
CA ARG A 47 3.33 -24.39 22.01
C ARG A 47 3.23 -24.85 23.47
N GLY A 48 4.11 -24.35 24.35
CA GLY A 48 4.23 -24.79 25.75
C GLY A 48 3.75 -23.79 26.81
N GLY A 49 3.11 -22.68 26.40
CA GLY A 49 2.86 -21.52 27.27
C GLY A 49 1.43 -21.31 27.77
N MET A 50 0.50 -22.24 27.54
CA MET A 50 -0.83 -22.21 28.15
C MET A 50 -1.04 -23.51 28.94
N GLY A 51 -1.33 -23.34 30.23
CA GLY A 51 -1.38 -24.41 31.22
C GLY A 51 -2.32 -25.56 30.85
N ALA A 52 -1.88 -26.74 31.27
CA ALA A 52 -2.52 -28.05 31.17
C ALA A 52 -2.78 -28.55 29.74
N PRO A 53 -2.37 -29.79 29.38
CA PRO A 53 -2.75 -30.36 28.09
C PRO A 53 -4.26 -30.63 28.13
N PRO A 54 -5.12 -29.96 27.35
CA PRO A 54 -6.44 -30.48 27.15
C PRO A 54 -6.29 -31.68 26.22
N GLN A 55 -6.83 -32.78 26.67
CA GLN A 55 -6.82 -34.06 25.99
C GLN A 55 -7.31 -33.90 24.55
N SER A 56 -6.48 -34.28 23.58
CA SER A 56 -6.85 -34.78 22.24
C SER A 56 -8.00 -34.04 21.51
N GLY A 57 -7.70 -32.94 20.82
CA GLY A 57 -8.60 -32.34 19.83
C GLY A 57 -9.17 -30.97 20.21
N TYR A 58 -9.65 -30.23 19.21
CA TYR A 58 -10.51 -29.05 19.32
C TYR A 58 -11.89 -29.37 19.92
N VAL A 59 -12.33 -30.63 19.84
CA VAL A 59 -13.62 -31.10 20.38
C VAL A 59 -13.42 -32.00 21.59
N ALA A 60 -14.12 -31.70 22.69
CA ALA A 60 -14.18 -32.59 23.84
C ALA A 60 -14.99 -33.85 23.49
N ARG A 61 -14.35 -35.03 23.59
CA ARG A 61 -14.97 -36.30 23.24
C ARG A 61 -15.92 -36.79 24.34
N ILE A 62 -17.16 -37.10 23.99
CA ILE A 62 -18.20 -37.58 24.92
C ILE A 62 -18.61 -39.01 24.58
N THR A 63 -18.94 -39.24 23.31
CA THR A 63 -19.38 -40.55 22.80
C THR A 63 -18.30 -41.31 22.04
N ASN A 64 -17.18 -40.66 21.70
CA ASN A 64 -16.10 -41.23 20.90
C ASN A 64 -16.62 -41.84 19.58
N ASP A 65 -17.55 -41.14 18.92
CA ASP A 65 -18.12 -41.54 17.64
C ASP A 65 -17.42 -40.85 16.46
N ALA A 66 -17.62 -41.38 15.25
CA ALA A 66 -17.02 -40.85 14.04
C ALA A 66 -17.44 -39.39 13.74
N ARG A 67 -18.56 -38.93 14.31
CA ARG A 67 -19.02 -37.54 14.17
C ARG A 67 -18.16 -36.60 15.01
N GLU A 68 -17.81 -36.97 16.24
CA GLU A 68 -16.85 -36.22 17.06
C GLU A 68 -15.47 -36.15 16.39
N ASP A 69 -15.02 -37.23 15.75
CA ASP A 69 -13.78 -37.24 14.94
C ASP A 69 -13.85 -36.27 13.75
N GLU A 70 -14.96 -36.28 12.99
CA GLU A 70 -15.16 -35.37 11.85
C GLU A 70 -15.22 -33.90 12.31
N MET A 71 -15.89 -33.62 13.43
CA MET A 71 -15.91 -32.26 13.99
C MET A 71 -14.50 -31.80 14.39
N ASP A 72 -13.69 -32.68 14.95
CA ASP A 72 -12.33 -32.37 15.35
C ASP A 72 -11.42 -32.07 14.14
N GLU A 73 -11.54 -32.90 13.08
CA GLU A 73 -10.83 -32.70 11.82
C GLU A 73 -11.25 -31.38 11.14
N ASN A 74 -12.55 -31.14 11.04
CA ASN A 74 -13.10 -29.93 10.45
C ASN A 74 -12.65 -28.67 11.20
N LEU A 75 -12.63 -28.70 12.54
CA LEU A 75 -12.12 -27.58 13.34
C LEU A 75 -10.60 -27.40 13.20
N GLY A 76 -9.83 -28.47 13.01
CA GLY A 76 -8.42 -28.40 12.65
C GLY A 76 -8.17 -27.70 11.31
N GLN A 77 -8.98 -28.03 10.29
CA GLN A 77 -8.93 -27.34 9.00
C GLN A 77 -9.34 -25.86 9.15
N VAL A 78 -10.37 -25.55 9.94
CA VAL A 78 -10.78 -24.17 10.23
C VAL A 78 -9.67 -23.38 10.93
N ASN A 79 -8.95 -23.98 11.89
CA ASN A 79 -7.83 -23.31 12.54
C ASN A 79 -6.68 -22.98 11.55
N SER A 80 -6.40 -23.89 10.61
CA SER A 80 -5.45 -23.63 9.51
C SER A 80 -5.93 -22.50 8.59
N MET A 81 -7.21 -22.53 8.18
CA MET A 81 -7.82 -21.47 7.39
C MET A 81 -7.80 -20.11 8.11
N LEU A 82 -8.04 -20.09 9.42
CA LEU A 82 -7.95 -18.88 10.24
C LEU A 82 -6.53 -18.32 10.28
N GLY A 83 -5.51 -19.18 10.32
CA GLY A 83 -4.11 -18.79 10.19
C GLY A 83 -3.83 -18.08 8.85
N ASN A 84 -4.35 -18.62 7.75
CA ASN A 84 -4.22 -18.01 6.43
C ASN A 84 -4.97 -16.68 6.32
N LEU A 85 -6.19 -16.61 6.86
CA LEU A 85 -6.99 -15.37 6.91
C LEU A 85 -6.28 -14.28 7.70
N ARG A 86 -5.64 -14.63 8.83
CA ARG A 86 -4.82 -13.69 9.61
C ARG A 86 -3.66 -13.14 8.79
N ASN A 87 -2.93 -14.00 8.08
CA ASN A 87 -1.81 -13.56 7.25
C ASN A 87 -2.29 -12.63 6.13
N MET A 88 -3.37 -12.98 5.43
CA MET A 88 -3.99 -12.10 4.42
C MET A 88 -4.44 -10.76 5.01
N ALA A 89 -4.97 -10.73 6.23
CA ALA A 89 -5.34 -9.48 6.89
C ALA A 89 -4.12 -8.60 7.21
N LEU A 90 -2.99 -9.20 7.60
CA LEU A 90 -1.73 -8.48 7.84
C LEU A 90 -1.12 -7.94 6.54
N ASP A 91 -1.08 -8.76 5.50
CA ASP A 91 -0.62 -8.38 4.16
C ASP A 91 -1.46 -7.24 3.61
N MET A 92 -2.78 -7.40 3.64
CA MET A 92 -3.74 -6.40 3.16
C MET A 92 -3.65 -5.11 3.97
N GLY A 93 -3.48 -5.18 5.30
CA GLY A 93 -3.31 -4.01 6.14
C GLY A 93 -2.05 -3.21 5.79
N SER A 94 -0.93 -3.89 5.58
CA SER A 94 0.34 -3.26 5.20
C SER A 94 0.26 -2.66 3.79
N GLU A 95 -0.37 -3.38 2.86
CA GLU A 95 -0.57 -2.92 1.48
C GLU A 95 -1.49 -1.69 1.42
N LEU A 96 -2.57 -1.66 2.21
CA LEU A 96 -3.44 -0.47 2.32
C LEU A 96 -2.69 0.76 2.83
N GLU A 97 -1.80 0.61 3.82
CA GLU A 97 -0.99 1.73 4.32
C GLU A 97 -0.06 2.27 3.23
N ASN A 98 0.60 1.37 2.49
CA ASN A 98 1.49 1.74 1.39
C ASN A 98 0.74 2.42 0.25
N GLN A 99 -0.42 1.90 -0.12
CA GLN A 99 -1.29 2.48 -1.15
C GLN A 99 -1.82 3.85 -0.71
N ASN A 100 -2.20 4.04 0.55
CA ASN A 100 -2.62 5.36 1.05
C ASN A 100 -1.53 6.41 0.87
N LYS A 101 -0.27 6.10 1.26
CA LYS A 101 0.87 7.00 1.03
C LYS A 101 1.06 7.28 -0.47
N GLN A 102 0.88 6.28 -1.32
CA GLN A 102 0.96 6.44 -2.77
C GLN A 102 -0.12 7.35 -3.34
N VAL A 103 -1.36 7.22 -2.87
CA VAL A 103 -2.46 8.10 -3.26
C VAL A 103 -2.16 9.55 -2.86
N ASP A 104 -1.62 9.80 -1.67
CA ASP A 104 -1.24 11.16 -1.25
C ASP A 104 -0.21 11.79 -2.19
N ARG A 105 0.80 11.03 -2.62
CA ARG A 105 1.77 11.50 -3.62
C ARG A 105 1.13 11.73 -4.98
N ILE A 106 0.22 10.86 -5.41
CA ILE A 106 -0.51 11.03 -6.68
C ILE A 106 -1.34 12.31 -6.64
N ASN A 107 -2.03 12.59 -5.53
CA ASN A 107 -2.81 13.81 -5.35
C ASN A 107 -1.90 15.05 -5.44
N ALA A 108 -0.77 15.06 -4.74
CA ALA A 108 0.20 16.15 -4.83
C ALA A 108 0.72 16.37 -6.26
N LYS A 109 1.01 15.29 -7.01
CA LYS A 109 1.40 15.37 -8.43
C LYS A 109 0.25 15.90 -9.31
N GLY A 110 -0.99 15.50 -9.02
CA GLY A 110 -2.18 15.95 -9.70
C GLY A 110 -2.39 17.45 -9.56
N ASP A 111 -2.29 17.97 -8.34
CA ASP A 111 -2.42 19.40 -8.06
C ASP A 111 -1.35 20.24 -8.77
N ALA A 112 -0.09 19.79 -8.72
CA ALA A 112 1.00 20.44 -9.43
C ALA A 112 0.77 20.46 -10.96
N ASN A 113 0.26 19.36 -11.51
CA ASN A 113 -0.06 19.28 -12.94
C ASN A 113 -1.23 20.20 -13.32
N ASN A 114 -2.27 20.30 -12.49
CA ASN A 114 -3.40 21.20 -12.72
C ASN A 114 -2.92 22.67 -12.78
N ILE A 115 -2.08 23.11 -11.84
CA ILE A 115 -1.50 24.45 -11.84
C ILE A 115 -0.70 24.70 -13.13
N ARG A 116 0.11 23.72 -13.54
CA ARG A 116 0.91 23.80 -14.77
C ARG A 116 0.02 23.89 -16.01
N MET A 117 -1.03 23.08 -16.10
CA MET A 117 -1.98 23.10 -17.20
C MET A 117 -2.73 24.43 -17.28
N ASP A 118 -3.16 24.99 -16.15
CA ASP A 118 -3.79 26.32 -16.12
C ASP A 118 -2.86 27.42 -16.62
N GLY A 119 -1.59 27.38 -16.22
CA GLY A 119 -0.57 28.31 -16.71
C GLY A 119 -0.35 28.20 -18.22
N VAL A 120 -0.25 26.98 -18.75
CA VAL A 120 -0.13 26.71 -20.19
C VAL A 120 -1.38 27.15 -20.94
N ASN A 121 -2.57 26.84 -20.44
CA ASN A 121 -3.85 27.21 -21.07
C ASN A 121 -4.05 28.73 -21.11
N LYS A 122 -3.70 29.46 -20.04
CA LYS A 122 -3.72 30.93 -20.04
C LYS A 122 -2.77 31.49 -21.12
N ARG A 123 -1.55 30.95 -21.20
CA ARG A 123 -0.56 31.37 -22.21
C ARG A 123 -1.04 31.06 -23.63
N ALA A 124 -1.57 29.87 -23.87
CA ALA A 124 -2.11 29.46 -25.17
C ALA A 124 -3.28 30.35 -25.59
N ASN A 125 -4.24 30.62 -24.69
CA ASN A 125 -5.35 31.53 -24.96
C ASN A 125 -4.90 32.96 -25.31
N ASN A 126 -3.88 33.48 -24.62
CA ASN A 126 -3.33 34.79 -24.95
C ASN A 126 -2.67 34.81 -26.34
N LEU A 127 -2.02 33.71 -26.74
CA LEU A 127 -1.43 33.56 -28.08
C LEU A 127 -2.48 33.40 -29.18
N LEU A 128 -3.61 32.75 -28.90
CA LEU A 128 -4.73 32.63 -29.86
C LEU A 128 -5.49 33.95 -30.07
N LYS A 129 -5.44 34.86 -29.08
CA LYS A 129 -6.05 36.20 -29.15
C LYS A 129 -5.09 37.28 -29.69
N SER A 130 -3.84 36.91 -29.96
CA SER A 130 -2.80 37.78 -30.56
C SER A 130 -2.80 37.64 -32.07
#